data_AF-A0A2A4SPW5-F1
#
_entry.id   AF-A0A2A4SPW5-F1
#
_cell.length_a   1.000
_cell.length_b   1.000
_cell.length_c   1.000
_cell.angle_alpha   90.00
_cell.angle_beta   90.00
_cell.angle_gamma   90.00
#
_symmetry.space_group_name_H-M   'P 1'
#
loop_
_entity.id
_entity.type
_entity.pdbx_description
1 polymer ?
#
loop_
_entity_poly.entity_id
_entity_poly.type
_entity_poly.pdbx_seq_one_letter_code
_entity_poly.pdbx_strand_id
1 'polypeptide(L)'
;MVSKWTRFTPVSILAASLPIAKARGFTERGMKTDDYEINGFSLEKIRNTYEVKVIEIMKQELPDFSDFDNCRLCIEDVYALSLSRIPPTYVQSGSVIFRKEISDEDLCEVVRYAIFQVMQQPKHPVE
;
A
#
# COMPACT_ATOMS: atom_id res chain seq x y z
N MET A 1 -65.32 -2.67 -28.34
CA MET A 1 -65.68 -1.33 -28.86
C MET A 1 -64.41 -0.51 -29.03
N VAL A 2 -64.45 0.53 -29.87
CA VAL A 2 -63.26 1.18 -30.45
C VAL A 2 -63.10 2.60 -29.91
N SER A 3 -61.91 2.95 -29.43
CA SER A 3 -61.52 4.35 -29.18
C SER A 3 -60.06 4.60 -29.57
N LYS A 4 -59.85 5.22 -30.74
CA LYS A 4 -58.72 6.15 -30.98
C LYS A 4 -59.03 7.42 -30.13
N TRP A 5 -58.17 8.39 -29.84
CA TRP A 5 -56.95 8.95 -30.44
C TRP A 5 -56.03 9.44 -29.27
N THR A 6 -54.88 10.12 -29.39
CA THR A 6 -54.16 10.78 -30.50
C THR A 6 -52.63 10.69 -30.24
N ARG A 7 -51.80 11.41 -31.00
CA ARG A 7 -50.36 11.63 -30.74
C ARG A 7 -50.12 13.04 -30.21
N PHE A 8 -49.15 13.21 -29.30
CA PHE A 8 -48.33 14.42 -29.20
C PHE A 8 -46.90 14.05 -28.77
N THR A 9 -45.92 14.69 -29.39
CA THR A 9 -44.47 14.50 -29.20
C THR A 9 -43.77 15.83 -29.52
N PRO A 10 -42.50 16.04 -29.15
CA PRO A 10 -41.84 15.71 -27.88
C PRO A 10 -41.25 17.00 -27.25
N VAL A 11 -40.87 16.97 -25.97
CA VAL A 11 -39.94 17.98 -25.41
C VAL A 11 -38.56 17.34 -25.30
N SER A 12 -37.61 17.94 -26.00
CA SER A 12 -36.22 17.48 -26.08
C SER A 12 -35.52 17.59 -24.73
N ILE A 13 -34.97 16.48 -24.25
CA ILE A 13 -33.81 16.50 -23.34
C ILE A 13 -32.69 15.73 -24.04
N LEU A 14 -31.71 16.48 -24.54
CA LEU A 14 -30.41 15.96 -24.94
C LEU A 14 -29.67 15.48 -23.69
N ALA A 15 -29.91 14.25 -23.28
CA ALA A 15 -29.03 13.54 -22.37
C ALA A 15 -27.73 13.23 -23.12
N ALA A 16 -26.78 14.16 -23.09
CA ALA A 16 -25.49 14.01 -23.72
C ALA A 16 -24.79 12.77 -23.16
N SER A 17 -24.49 11.81 -24.04
CA SER A 17 -23.76 10.60 -23.72
C SER A 17 -22.31 10.94 -23.32
N LEU A 18 -22.06 11.07 -22.01
CA LEU A 18 -20.72 11.05 -21.46
C LEU A 18 -20.19 9.61 -21.53
N PRO A 19 -19.10 9.33 -22.27
CA PRO A 19 -18.45 8.04 -22.19
C PRO A 19 -17.89 7.88 -20.77
N ILE A 20 -18.36 6.86 -20.05
CA ILE A 20 -17.74 6.46 -18.78
C ILE A 20 -16.28 6.15 -19.10
N ALA A 21 -15.38 7.03 -18.67
CA ALA A 21 -13.96 6.89 -18.91
C ALA A 21 -13.52 5.59 -18.25
N LYS A 22 -13.18 4.61 -19.09
CA LYS A 22 -12.67 3.29 -18.69
C LYS A 22 -11.57 3.52 -17.66
N ALA A 23 -11.83 3.17 -16.40
CA ALA A 23 -10.89 3.33 -15.31
C ALA A 23 -9.56 2.75 -15.77
N ARG A 24 -8.52 3.59 -15.82
CA ARG A 24 -7.22 3.20 -16.37
C ARG A 24 -6.76 2.00 -15.56
N GLY A 25 -6.60 0.86 -16.25
CA GLY A 25 -6.18 -0.36 -15.61
C GLY A 25 -4.92 -0.09 -14.80
N PHE A 26 -4.97 -0.39 -13.51
CA PHE A 26 -3.79 -0.46 -12.68
C PHE A 26 -2.98 -1.63 -13.23
N THR A 27 -2.09 -1.35 -14.17
CA THR A 27 -1.28 -2.38 -14.79
C THR A 27 -0.33 -2.89 -13.72
N GLU A 28 -0.57 -4.13 -13.29
CA GLU A 28 0.40 -4.92 -12.54
C GLU A 28 1.65 -5.05 -13.40
N ARG A 29 2.54 -4.06 -13.28
CA ARG A 29 3.84 -4.08 -13.93
C ARG A 29 4.69 -5.05 -13.13
N GLY A 30 4.52 -6.33 -13.43
CA GLY A 30 5.41 -7.39 -12.95
C GLY A 30 6.83 -6.96 -13.24
N MET A 31 7.55 -6.60 -12.19
CA MET A 31 8.88 -6.00 -12.27
C MET A 31 9.82 -7.07 -12.82
N LYS A 32 10.51 -6.75 -13.91
CA LYS A 32 11.39 -7.72 -14.57
C LYS A 32 12.70 -7.78 -13.79
N THR A 33 13.36 -8.92 -13.83
CA THR A 33 14.73 -9.09 -13.28
C THR A 33 15.68 -8.04 -13.85
N ASP A 34 15.49 -7.66 -15.12
CA ASP A 34 16.24 -6.60 -15.82
C ASP A 34 16.12 -5.21 -15.15
N ASP A 35 15.03 -4.93 -14.42
CA ASP A 35 14.80 -3.64 -13.73
C ASP A 35 15.74 -3.44 -12.52
N TYR A 36 16.40 -4.52 -12.05
CA TYR A 36 17.30 -4.53 -10.89
C TYR A 36 18.79 -4.66 -11.23
N GLU A 37 19.17 -4.61 -12.51
CA GLU A 37 20.57 -4.70 -12.93
C GLU A 37 21.19 -3.32 -13.23
N ILE A 38 22.39 -3.08 -12.69
CA ILE A 38 23.22 -1.93 -13.05
C ILE A 38 24.60 -2.44 -13.44
N ASN A 39 25.03 -2.17 -14.69
CA ASN A 39 26.34 -2.57 -15.22
C ASN A 39 26.65 -4.09 -15.07
N GLY A 40 25.63 -4.95 -15.16
CA GLY A 40 25.76 -6.40 -14.96
C GLY A 40 25.84 -6.86 -13.50
N PHE A 41 25.59 -5.97 -12.54
CA PHE A 41 25.42 -6.30 -11.13
C PHE A 41 23.93 -6.28 -10.75
N SER A 42 23.39 -7.42 -10.30
CA SER A 42 22.02 -7.54 -9.78
C SER A 42 21.92 -7.00 -8.35
N LEU A 43 20.92 -6.15 -8.12
CA LEU A 43 20.60 -5.54 -6.82
C LEU A 43 19.53 -6.30 -6.03
N GLU A 44 18.92 -7.35 -6.60
CA GLU A 44 17.76 -8.08 -6.03
C GLU A 44 17.99 -8.65 -4.62
N LYS A 45 19.26 -8.90 -4.26
CA LYS A 45 19.68 -9.49 -2.98
C LYS A 45 19.97 -8.46 -1.90
N ILE A 46 19.86 -7.17 -2.19
CA ILE A 46 20.05 -6.09 -1.22
C ILE A 46 18.75 -5.91 -0.43
N ARG A 47 18.79 -6.18 0.88
CA ARG A 47 17.61 -6.14 1.77
C ARG A 47 17.93 -5.38 3.06
N ASN A 48 16.94 -4.70 3.61
CA ASN A 48 17.07 -4.03 4.90
C ASN A 48 16.96 -5.08 6.02
N THR A 49 17.90 -5.08 6.96
CA THR A 49 17.97 -6.06 8.06
C THR A 49 16.74 -6.02 8.97
N TYR A 50 16.09 -4.87 9.07
CA TYR A 50 14.94 -4.67 9.96
C TYR A 50 13.61 -5.13 9.36
N GLU A 51 13.55 -5.54 8.08
CA GLU A 51 12.30 -6.00 7.44
C GLU A 51 11.64 -7.14 8.22
N VAL A 52 12.42 -8.14 8.66
CA VAL A 52 11.91 -9.29 9.41
C VAL A 52 11.48 -8.89 10.83
N LYS A 53 12.32 -8.12 11.56
CA LYS A 53 12.00 -7.63 12.91
C LYS A 53 10.69 -6.80 12.92
N VAL A 54 10.51 -5.91 11.94
CA VAL A 54 9.28 -5.11 11.81
C VAL A 54 8.06 -6.01 11.57
N ILE A 55 8.17 -7.04 10.72
CA ILE A 55 7.06 -7.99 10.48
C ILE A 55 6.72 -8.79 11.76
N GLU A 56 7.71 -9.16 12.56
CA GLU A 56 7.50 -9.88 13.82
C GLU A 56 6.79 -8.99 14.86
N ILE A 57 7.26 -7.76 15.04
CA ILE A 57 6.64 -6.78 15.94
C ILE A 57 5.24 -6.40 15.46
N MET A 58 5.01 -6.19 14.17
CA MET A 58 3.66 -5.94 13.63
C MET A 58 2.68 -7.07 13.96
N LYS A 59 3.11 -8.34 13.92
CA LYS A 59 2.25 -9.49 14.30
C LYS A 59 1.94 -9.53 15.80
N GLN A 60 2.81 -8.97 16.64
CA GLN A 60 2.62 -8.89 18.09
C GLN A 60 1.71 -7.72 18.47
N GLU A 61 1.93 -6.56 17.86
CA GLU A 61 1.26 -5.29 18.22
C GLU A 61 -0.11 -5.12 17.56
N LEU A 62 -0.29 -5.49 16.28
CA LEU A 62 -1.57 -5.28 15.57
C LEU A 62 -2.82 -5.86 16.28
N PRO A 63 -2.77 -7.05 16.94
CA PRO A 63 -3.90 -7.58 17.72
C PRO A 63 -4.39 -6.67 18.85
N ASP A 64 -3.55 -5.80 19.41
CA ASP A 64 -3.90 -4.89 20.50
C ASP A 64 -4.63 -3.61 20.00
N PHE A 65 -4.62 -3.36 18.69
CA PHE A 65 -5.33 -2.23 18.06
C PHE A 65 -6.64 -2.70 17.41
N SER A 66 -7.69 -2.88 18.22
CA SER A 66 -9.02 -3.35 17.77
C SER A 66 -9.64 -2.53 16.63
N ASP A 67 -9.32 -1.24 16.60
CA ASP A 67 -9.91 -0.27 15.68
C ASP A 67 -9.07 -0.11 14.39
N PHE A 68 -8.04 -0.95 14.19
CA PHE A 68 -7.26 -0.99 12.96
C PHE A 68 -8.02 -1.77 11.88
N ASP A 69 -8.22 -1.15 10.71
CA ASP A 69 -9.03 -1.72 9.62
C ASP A 69 -8.48 -3.03 9.04
N ASN A 70 -7.23 -3.42 9.37
CA ASN A 70 -6.57 -4.66 8.92
C ASN A 70 -6.54 -4.88 7.39
N CYS A 71 -6.82 -3.83 6.62
CA CYS A 71 -6.86 -3.89 5.17
C CYS A 71 -5.46 -4.08 4.58
N ARG A 72 -5.34 -4.68 3.38
CA ARG A 72 -4.03 -4.91 2.74
C ARG A 72 -3.19 -3.63 2.63
N LEU A 73 -3.81 -2.54 2.17
CA LEU A 73 -3.15 -1.24 2.03
C LEU A 73 -2.72 -0.66 3.39
N CYS A 74 -3.51 -0.88 4.44
CA CYS A 74 -3.25 -0.45 5.81
C CYS A 74 -1.98 -1.12 6.34
N ILE A 75 -1.88 -2.44 6.16
CA ILE A 75 -0.72 -3.26 6.58
C ILE A 75 0.53 -2.85 5.78
N GLU A 76 0.40 -2.66 4.46
CA GLU A 76 1.48 -2.19 3.58
C GLU A 76 1.97 -0.78 3.98
N ASP A 77 1.05 0.13 4.31
CA ASP A 77 1.37 1.47 4.79
C ASP A 77 2.08 1.45 6.16
N VAL A 78 1.62 0.65 7.13
CA VAL A 78 2.30 0.51 8.44
C VAL A 78 3.72 -0.02 8.26
N TYR A 79 3.90 -1.06 7.44
CA TYR A 79 5.21 -1.65 7.15
C TYR A 79 6.17 -0.64 6.52
N ALA A 80 5.73 0.05 5.45
CA ALA A 80 6.52 1.07 4.77
C ALA A 80 6.86 2.25 5.69
N LEU A 81 5.90 2.72 6.48
CA LEU A 81 6.06 3.84 7.40
C LEU A 81 7.02 3.52 8.56
N SER A 82 6.94 2.30 9.11
CA SER A 82 7.89 1.80 10.12
C SER A 82 9.32 1.79 9.57
N LEU A 83 9.54 1.17 8.42
CA LEU A 83 10.87 1.10 7.80
C LEU A 83 11.44 2.47 7.42
N SER A 84 10.59 3.43 7.03
CA SER A 84 11.02 4.81 6.73
C SER A 84 11.60 5.57 7.93
N ARG A 85 11.25 5.14 9.16
CA ARG A 85 11.65 5.79 10.43
C ARG A 85 12.85 5.10 11.09
N ILE A 86 13.20 3.92 10.61
CA ILE A 86 14.34 3.13 11.09
C ILE A 86 15.59 3.49 10.27
N PRO A 87 16.73 3.85 10.91
CA PRO A 87 18.02 4.00 10.26
C PRO A 87 18.34 2.86 9.26
N PRO A 88 18.34 3.14 7.94
CA PRO A 88 18.39 2.11 6.92
C PRO A 88 19.71 1.34 6.98
N THR A 89 19.60 0.03 7.15
CA THR A 89 20.73 -0.88 7.31
C THR A 89 20.56 -2.04 6.34
N TYR A 90 21.27 -1.96 5.22
CA TYR A 90 21.17 -2.91 4.11
C TYR A 90 22.31 -3.92 4.15
N VAL A 91 21.98 -5.21 4.05
CA VAL A 91 22.96 -6.28 3.84
C VAL A 91 23.20 -6.52 2.34
N GLN A 92 24.46 -6.69 1.98
CA GLN A 92 24.87 -7.32 0.73
C GLN A 92 25.30 -8.75 1.03
N SER A 93 25.07 -9.69 0.12
CA SER A 93 25.52 -11.07 0.30
C SER A 93 27.06 -11.12 0.43
N GLY A 94 27.56 -11.40 1.64
CA GLY A 94 28.99 -11.45 1.95
C GLY A 94 29.56 -10.21 2.65
N SER A 95 28.77 -9.17 2.93
CA SER A 95 29.24 -7.98 3.69
C SER A 95 29.05 -8.15 5.20
N VAL A 96 30.07 -7.81 6.01
CA VAL A 96 29.94 -7.69 7.47
C VAL A 96 29.49 -6.27 7.84
N ILE A 97 28.38 -6.15 8.55
CA ILE A 97 27.88 -4.85 9.04
C ILE A 97 28.40 -4.58 10.45
N PHE A 98 29.13 -3.48 10.61
CA PHE A 98 29.51 -2.93 11.92
C PHE A 98 28.67 -1.68 12.21
N ARG A 99 27.48 -1.86 12.77
CA ARG A 99 26.63 -0.77 13.29
C ARG A 99 26.03 -1.17 14.64
N LYS A 100 25.78 -0.18 15.48
CA LYS A 100 24.98 -0.35 16.69
C LYS A 100 23.55 -0.71 16.28
N GLU A 101 23.06 -1.86 16.71
CA GLU A 101 21.66 -2.24 16.53
C GLU A 101 20.72 -1.31 17.32
N ILE A 102 19.54 -1.11 16.76
CA ILE A 102 18.41 -0.45 17.44
C ILE A 102 17.81 -1.47 18.41
N SER A 103 17.40 -1.02 19.60
CA SER A 103 16.79 -1.94 20.57
C SER A 103 15.41 -2.40 20.11
N ASP A 104 14.98 -3.57 20.54
CA ASP A 104 13.66 -4.09 20.14
C ASP A 104 12.53 -3.22 20.72
N GLU A 105 12.74 -2.57 21.88
CA GLU A 105 11.81 -1.56 22.44
C GLU A 105 11.65 -0.33 21.53
N ASP A 106 12.77 0.24 21.05
CA ASP A 106 12.74 1.37 20.11
C ASP A 106 12.01 0.98 18.80
N LEU A 107 12.16 -0.28 18.35
CA LEU A 107 11.45 -0.79 17.17
C LEU A 107 9.94 -0.96 17.44
N CYS A 108 9.53 -1.43 18.62
CA CYS A 108 8.13 -1.51 19.03
C CYS A 108 7.47 -0.13 19.03
N GLU A 109 8.11 0.88 19.62
CA GLU A 109 7.59 2.25 19.61
C GLU A 109 7.46 2.84 18.20
N VAL A 110 8.39 2.55 17.30
CA VAL A 110 8.28 2.95 15.88
C VAL A 110 7.10 2.27 15.18
N VAL A 111 6.85 0.98 15.45
CA VAL A 111 5.72 0.24 14.86
C VAL A 111 4.39 0.72 15.43
N ARG A 112 4.25 0.87 16.76
CA ARG A 112 3.07 1.46 17.41
C ARG A 112 2.73 2.83 16.84
N TYR A 113 3.74 3.69 16.68
CA TYR A 113 3.57 5.00 16.06
C TYR A 113 3.16 4.91 14.59
N ALA A 114 3.66 3.95 13.82
CA ALA A 114 3.22 3.73 12.45
C ALA A 114 1.75 3.26 12.37
N ILE A 115 1.33 2.30 13.22
CA ILE A 115 -0.07 1.84 13.34
C ILE A 115 -0.98 3.03 13.64
N PHE A 116 -0.68 3.78 14.70
CA PHE A 116 -1.48 4.95 15.08
C PHE A 116 -1.59 5.99 13.96
N GLN A 117 -0.51 6.29 13.23
CA GLN A 117 -0.55 7.24 12.12
C GLN A 117 -1.43 6.77 10.95
N VAL A 118 -1.41 5.47 10.63
CA VAL A 118 -2.27 4.90 9.57
C VAL A 118 -3.74 4.92 10.00
N MET A 119 -4.06 4.64 11.26
CA MET A 119 -5.42 4.76 11.80
C MET A 119 -5.97 6.20 11.76
N GLN A 120 -5.11 7.21 11.99
CA GLN A 120 -5.53 8.61 11.97
C GLN A 120 -5.71 9.16 10.54
N GLN A 121 -5.02 8.59 9.55
CA GLN A 121 -5.04 9.04 8.15
C GLN A 121 -5.05 7.84 7.17
N PRO A 122 -6.12 7.03 7.17
CA PRO A 122 -6.25 5.89 6.27
C PRO A 122 -6.26 6.34 4.80
N LYS A 123 -5.48 5.65 3.96
CA LYS A 123 -5.39 5.91 2.50
C LYS A 123 -6.21 4.95 1.66
N HIS A 124 -6.77 3.90 2.25
CA HIS A 124 -7.65 2.97 1.54
C HIS A 124 -8.99 3.65 1.23
N PRO A 125 -9.73 3.17 0.21
CA PRO A 125 -11.13 3.49 0.07
C PRO A 125 -11.89 3.08 1.33
N VAL A 126 -12.89 3.88 1.72
CA VAL A 126 -13.95 3.42 2.61
C VAL A 126 -14.89 2.55 1.75
N GLU A 127 -15.07 1.30 2.13
CA GLU A 127 -16.05 0.37 1.51
C GLU A 127 -17.47 0.59 2.07
#